data_AF-A0A3M6TAK5-F1
#
_entry.id   AF-A0A3M6TAK5-F1
#
_cell.length_a   1.000
_cell.length_b   1.000
_cell.length_c   1.000
_cell.angle_alpha   90.00
_cell.angle_beta   90.00
_cell.angle_gamma   90.00
#
_symmetry.space_group_name_H-M   'P 1'
#
loop_
_entity.id
_entity.type
_entity.pdbx_description
1 polymer ?
#
loop_
_entity_poly.entity_id
_entity_poly.type
_entity_poly.pdbx_seq_one_letter_code
_entity_poly.pdbx_strand_id
1 'polypeptide(L)'
;MSAKKKYPKDATTPITELRNELTIDIDVGTATDIARTLRQCDAQIFSGWKDFPSVLDENTIEAMDKVAEKAKEILRDSSGDKAIVISGCGTSGRLAYFLAHKFSQLAEAQQISACYDYLIAGGDIALFTSQEAPEDDWKRGEEDLIHLSRSKKQVLFIGITCGLSAPYVAGQLDHCMRHHDTFIPVLLGFNPVHQARKNPIEQWDKSFFDVANALEDYDKGVILNPVVGPEAITGSSRMKGGSATKILLESILLKAHASISQPRSVLNRLTEILLMYENMYRRTYLSCSSIACAIELAAESLKSNGHVFYIGWGLKGFMGLLDASECVPTFSANFDDVRGFIEEGYSTLNNREGELMLTESKKLCISLEDFQSNFLPELTVHDTVVFILPDDKVFQEVTQLIHLIKEKGTQLIGIIFQKESELSNLFKSCVHVEGNHSSGCLNEEGSSTPILLTDFLNQCLQEISIKWILNAISTGAHVLKGKVLRGLMIDVKVSNNKLFHRAISIVSTFARVDQKCALHAVLKAIYRRDSINDVLNLQISEHVAKGTVMDQVVPVAVLIATDKFSIASAVEALRTSTVSHILKSLGLVE
;
A
#
# COMPACT_ATOMS: atom_id res chain seq x y z
N MET A 1 -14.96 1.15 -34.58
CA MET A 1 -15.36 2.44 -33.97
C MET A 1 -16.09 2.15 -32.67
N SER A 2 -15.34 2.04 -31.57
CA SER A 2 -15.88 1.83 -30.22
C SER A 2 -16.39 3.16 -29.68
N ALA A 3 -17.67 3.21 -29.32
CA ALA A 3 -18.24 4.36 -28.63
C ALA A 3 -17.54 4.48 -27.27
N LYS A 4 -16.64 5.46 -27.10
CA LYS A 4 -16.11 5.86 -25.80
C LYS A 4 -17.31 6.12 -24.87
N LYS A 5 -17.63 5.19 -23.98
CA LYS A 5 -18.66 5.37 -22.95
C LYS A 5 -18.28 6.60 -22.14
N LYS A 6 -19.08 7.66 -22.26
CA LYS A 6 -18.88 8.91 -21.51
C LYS A 6 -19.27 8.65 -20.06
N TYR A 7 -18.27 8.52 -19.19
CA TYR A 7 -18.45 8.54 -17.75
C TYR A 7 -19.07 9.87 -17.30
N PRO A 8 -19.87 9.90 -16.22
CA PRO A 8 -20.48 11.14 -15.73
C PRO A 8 -19.38 12.15 -15.38
N LYS A 9 -19.30 13.24 -16.14
CA LYS A 9 -18.30 14.31 -16.01
C LYS A 9 -18.42 15.12 -14.70
N ASP A 10 -19.47 14.88 -13.92
CA ASP A 10 -19.89 15.76 -12.82
C ASP A 10 -19.57 15.23 -11.41
N ALA A 11 -18.89 14.09 -11.29
CA ALA A 11 -18.37 13.65 -9.99
C ALA A 11 -17.12 14.46 -9.62
N THR A 12 -17.27 15.45 -8.71
CA THR A 12 -16.17 16.31 -8.24
C THR A 12 -15.15 15.58 -7.37
N THR A 13 -15.54 14.46 -6.75
CA THR A 13 -14.67 13.66 -5.88
C THR A 13 -14.04 12.50 -6.67
N PRO A 14 -12.71 12.35 -6.67
CA PRO A 14 -12.03 11.24 -7.34
C PRO A 14 -12.48 9.88 -6.77
N ILE A 15 -12.53 8.84 -7.60
CA ILE A 15 -13.01 7.50 -7.20
C ILE A 15 -12.21 6.94 -6.02
N THR A 16 -10.89 7.15 -5.99
CA THR A 16 -10.04 6.72 -4.87
C THR A 16 -10.35 7.41 -3.54
N GLU A 17 -11.05 8.55 -3.56
CA GLU A 17 -11.51 9.29 -2.38
C GLU A 17 -13.02 9.14 -2.13
N LEU A 18 -13.72 8.34 -2.93
CA LEU A 18 -15.11 7.98 -2.64
C LEU A 18 -15.19 7.00 -1.48
N ARG A 19 -16.37 6.95 -0.87
CA ARG A 19 -16.73 5.89 0.06
C ARG A 19 -17.21 4.67 -0.69
N ASN A 20 -16.70 3.50 -0.31
CA ASN A 20 -17.14 2.24 -0.87
C ASN A 20 -18.50 1.86 -0.26
N GLU A 21 -19.48 1.59 -1.12
CA GLU A 21 -20.84 1.23 -0.74
C GLU A 21 -20.94 -0.01 0.15
N LEU A 22 -19.96 -0.92 0.06
CA LEU A 22 -19.92 -2.17 0.84
C LEU A 22 -19.46 -1.97 2.29
N THR A 23 -18.84 -0.82 2.58
CA THR A 23 -18.13 -0.56 3.84
C THR A 23 -18.83 0.46 4.72
N ILE A 24 -20.08 0.79 4.39
CA ILE A 24 -20.83 1.83 5.08
C ILE A 24 -20.94 1.51 6.58
N ASP A 25 -21.13 0.24 6.92
CA ASP A 25 -21.34 -0.24 8.29
C ASP A 25 -20.20 -1.15 8.78
N ILE A 26 -19.00 -1.01 8.19
CA ILE A 26 -17.85 -1.85 8.55
C ILE A 26 -17.43 -1.69 10.02
N ASP A 27 -17.69 -0.52 10.62
CA ASP A 27 -17.35 -0.14 11.98
C ASP A 27 -18.29 -0.69 13.05
N VAL A 28 -19.46 -1.21 12.67
CA VAL A 28 -20.39 -1.91 13.58
C VAL A 28 -20.39 -3.43 13.38
N GLY A 29 -19.59 -3.93 12.43
CA GLY A 29 -19.47 -5.34 12.12
C GLY A 29 -18.60 -6.12 13.10
N THR A 30 -18.84 -7.43 13.19
CA THR A 30 -17.91 -8.37 13.83
C THR A 30 -16.64 -8.53 12.99
N ALA A 31 -15.59 -9.16 13.51
CA ALA A 31 -14.40 -9.47 12.70
C ALA A 31 -14.73 -10.33 11.46
N THR A 32 -15.74 -11.20 11.57
CA THR A 32 -16.24 -11.98 10.44
C THR A 32 -16.89 -11.10 9.38
N ASP A 33 -17.71 -10.12 9.79
CA ASP A 33 -18.34 -9.18 8.86
C ASP A 33 -17.27 -8.32 8.18
N ILE A 34 -16.29 -7.81 8.95
CA ILE A 34 -15.15 -7.06 8.43
C ILE A 34 -14.38 -7.90 7.39
N ALA A 35 -13.98 -9.13 7.72
CA ALA A 35 -13.24 -9.99 6.80
C ALA A 35 -14.02 -10.25 5.50
N ARG A 36 -15.34 -10.44 5.57
CA ARG A 36 -16.21 -10.61 4.40
C ARG A 36 -16.35 -9.33 3.59
N THR A 37 -16.48 -8.18 4.23
CA THR A 37 -16.55 -6.89 3.56
C THR A 37 -15.24 -6.59 2.82
N LEU A 38 -14.09 -6.79 3.48
CA LEU A 38 -12.78 -6.59 2.86
C LEU A 38 -12.56 -7.52 1.66
N ARG A 39 -12.96 -8.80 1.79
CA ARG A 39 -13.01 -9.75 0.68
C ARG A 39 -13.79 -9.17 -0.51
N GLN A 40 -14.99 -8.66 -0.28
CA GLN A 40 -15.83 -8.13 -1.37
C GLN A 40 -15.21 -6.88 -2.01
N CYS A 41 -14.58 -6.01 -1.22
CA CYS A 41 -13.86 -4.85 -1.74
C CYS A 41 -12.68 -5.26 -2.64
N ASP A 42 -11.86 -6.23 -2.22
CA ASP A 42 -10.75 -6.75 -3.03
C ASP A 42 -11.26 -7.44 -4.31
N ALA A 43 -12.45 -8.07 -4.27
CA ALA A 43 -13.08 -8.67 -5.44
C ALA A 43 -13.28 -7.68 -6.60
N GLN A 44 -13.56 -6.41 -6.26
CA GLN A 44 -13.83 -5.34 -7.24
C GLN A 44 -12.64 -5.08 -8.18
N ILE A 45 -11.42 -5.48 -7.81
CA ILE A 45 -10.26 -5.45 -8.72
C ILE A 45 -10.53 -6.32 -9.96
N PHE A 46 -11.09 -7.50 -9.76
CA PHE A 46 -11.32 -8.50 -10.81
C PHE A 46 -12.73 -8.45 -11.40
N SER A 47 -13.73 -8.06 -10.60
CA SER A 47 -15.13 -7.99 -11.05
C SER A 47 -15.53 -6.62 -11.63
N GLY A 48 -14.66 -5.61 -11.51
CA GLY A 48 -14.97 -4.21 -11.85
C GLY A 48 -15.81 -3.52 -10.78
N TRP A 49 -16.13 -2.24 -11.03
CA TRP A 49 -16.92 -1.41 -10.13
C TRP A 49 -17.91 -0.53 -10.91
N LYS A 50 -19.21 -0.71 -10.65
CA LYS A 50 -20.30 -0.05 -11.40
C LYS A 50 -20.13 -0.25 -12.90
N ASP A 51 -20.09 0.85 -13.67
CA ASP A 51 -19.94 0.84 -15.12
C ASP A 51 -18.47 0.79 -15.58
N PHE A 52 -17.52 0.80 -14.65
CA PHE A 52 -16.10 0.76 -14.97
C PHE A 52 -15.61 -0.68 -15.18
N PRO A 53 -14.82 -0.92 -16.24
CA PRO A 53 -14.24 -2.23 -16.49
C PRO A 53 -13.25 -2.63 -15.40
N SER A 54 -13.11 -3.94 -15.22
CA SER A 54 -12.12 -4.61 -14.37
C SER A 54 -10.72 -4.62 -14.98
N VAL A 55 -9.74 -5.16 -14.24
CA VAL A 55 -8.40 -5.40 -14.78
C VAL A 55 -8.34 -6.50 -15.85
N LEU A 56 -9.39 -7.32 -15.99
CA LEU A 56 -9.49 -8.40 -16.97
C LEU A 56 -10.06 -7.95 -18.33
N ASP A 57 -10.46 -6.69 -18.44
CA ASP A 57 -11.06 -6.16 -19.66
C ASP A 57 -10.01 -5.81 -20.74
N GLU A 58 -10.44 -5.92 -22.00
CA GLU A 58 -9.58 -5.82 -23.20
C GLU A 58 -8.75 -4.53 -23.25
N ASN A 59 -9.34 -3.37 -22.95
CA ASN A 59 -8.63 -2.08 -22.97
C ASN A 59 -7.48 -2.04 -21.94
N THR A 60 -7.70 -2.61 -20.76
CA THR A 60 -6.66 -2.67 -19.72
C THR A 60 -5.56 -3.62 -20.13
N ILE A 61 -5.92 -4.81 -20.64
CA ILE A 61 -4.96 -5.79 -21.15
C ILE A 61 -4.13 -5.20 -22.30
N GLU A 62 -4.73 -4.46 -23.24
CA GLU A 62 -4.02 -3.80 -24.34
C GLU A 62 -3.02 -2.75 -23.81
N ALA A 63 -3.43 -1.94 -22.83
CA ALA A 63 -2.54 -0.96 -22.20
C ALA A 63 -1.37 -1.65 -21.47
N MET A 64 -1.65 -2.72 -20.72
CA MET A 64 -0.62 -3.54 -20.09
C MET A 64 0.35 -4.16 -21.12
N ASP A 65 -0.18 -4.63 -22.25
CA ASP A 65 0.60 -5.23 -23.32
C ASP A 65 1.60 -4.23 -23.93
N LYS A 66 1.16 -3.00 -24.17
CA LYS A 66 2.03 -1.90 -24.63
C LYS A 66 3.19 -1.66 -23.67
N VAL A 67 2.95 -1.72 -22.35
CA VAL A 67 4.02 -1.57 -21.35
C VAL A 67 4.93 -2.80 -21.34
N ALA A 68 4.37 -4.01 -21.45
CA ALA A 68 5.15 -5.25 -21.48
C ALA A 68 6.09 -5.31 -22.69
N GLU A 69 5.63 -4.86 -23.86
CA GLU A 69 6.45 -4.77 -25.08
C GLU A 69 7.60 -3.76 -24.92
N LYS A 70 7.32 -2.56 -24.37
CA LYS A 70 8.37 -1.57 -24.04
C LYS A 70 9.37 -2.13 -23.03
N ALA A 71 8.90 -2.82 -22.00
CA ALA A 71 9.78 -3.46 -21.00
C ALA A 71 10.66 -4.54 -21.65
N LYS A 72 10.10 -5.38 -22.53
CA LYS A 72 10.84 -6.38 -23.28
C LYS A 72 11.95 -5.77 -24.14
N GLU A 73 11.71 -4.63 -24.78
CA GLU A 73 12.72 -3.92 -25.57
C GLU A 73 13.89 -3.40 -24.72
N ILE A 74 13.61 -2.96 -23.48
CA ILE A 74 14.64 -2.59 -22.52
C ILE A 74 15.43 -3.82 -22.07
N LEU A 75 14.73 -4.90 -21.71
CA LEU A 75 15.35 -6.13 -21.18
C LEU A 75 16.20 -6.91 -22.20
N ARG A 76 15.95 -6.75 -23.50
CA ARG A 76 16.77 -7.36 -24.56
C ARG A 76 18.14 -6.69 -24.72
N ASP A 77 18.31 -5.48 -24.19
CA ASP A 77 19.56 -4.76 -24.30
C ASP A 77 20.60 -5.33 -23.35
N SER A 78 21.75 -5.73 -23.90
CA SER A 78 22.83 -6.30 -23.11
C SER A 78 23.89 -5.28 -22.68
N SER A 79 23.74 -4.00 -23.05
CA SER A 79 24.79 -2.97 -22.90
C SER A 79 24.88 -2.39 -21.49
N GLY A 80 23.81 -2.51 -20.70
CA GLY A 80 23.68 -1.87 -19.38
C GLY A 80 23.28 -0.39 -19.45
N ASP A 81 23.17 0.18 -20.66
CA ASP A 81 22.79 1.58 -20.90
C ASP A 81 21.28 1.81 -20.77
N LYS A 82 20.48 0.75 -20.62
CA LYS A 82 19.03 0.82 -20.46
C LYS A 82 18.58 0.39 -19.07
N ALA A 83 17.46 0.94 -18.62
CA ALA A 83 16.89 0.58 -17.32
C ALA A 83 15.35 0.66 -17.31
N ILE A 84 14.75 -0.11 -16.41
CA ILE A 84 13.35 0.05 -16.00
C ILE A 84 13.38 0.71 -14.62
N VAL A 85 12.82 1.92 -14.51
CA VAL A 85 12.75 2.67 -13.26
C VAL A 85 11.31 2.69 -12.78
N ILE A 86 11.05 2.18 -11.57
CA ILE A 86 9.73 2.21 -10.95
C ILE A 86 9.75 3.25 -9.82
N SER A 87 8.76 4.13 -9.75
CA SER A 87 8.72 5.21 -8.77
C SER A 87 7.37 5.35 -8.10
N GLY A 88 7.35 5.74 -6.83
CA GLY A 88 6.10 6.04 -6.12
C GLY A 88 6.30 6.68 -4.75
N CYS A 89 5.20 6.89 -4.04
CA CYS A 89 5.17 7.46 -2.70
C CYS A 89 4.45 6.49 -1.73
N GLY A 90 4.88 6.44 -0.46
CA GLY A 90 4.33 5.52 0.54
C GLY A 90 4.30 4.08 0.03
N THR A 91 3.16 3.40 0.16
CA THR A 91 2.97 2.03 -0.36
C THR A 91 3.37 1.88 -1.83
N SER A 92 3.07 2.84 -2.71
CA SER A 92 3.46 2.77 -4.12
C SER A 92 4.99 2.74 -4.29
N GLY A 93 5.72 3.52 -3.49
CA GLY A 93 7.18 3.52 -3.48
C GLY A 93 7.78 2.25 -2.87
N ARG A 94 7.14 1.69 -1.82
CA ARG A 94 7.55 0.39 -1.24
C ARG A 94 7.35 -0.75 -2.23
N LEU A 95 6.27 -0.72 -3.00
CA LEU A 95 6.05 -1.65 -4.11
C LEU A 95 7.04 -1.42 -5.26
N ALA A 96 7.41 -0.17 -5.55
CA ALA A 96 8.44 0.13 -6.54
C ALA A 96 9.78 -0.52 -6.19
N TYR A 97 10.23 -0.37 -4.94
CA TYR A 97 11.40 -1.08 -4.41
C TYR A 97 11.23 -2.60 -4.51
N PHE A 98 10.13 -3.12 -3.98
CA PHE A 98 9.87 -4.57 -3.94
C PHE A 98 9.94 -5.20 -5.33
N LEU A 99 9.27 -4.59 -6.31
CA LEU A 99 9.22 -5.07 -7.69
C LEU A 99 10.58 -4.92 -8.36
N ALA A 100 11.26 -3.78 -8.23
CA ALA A 100 12.58 -3.60 -8.81
C ALA A 100 13.58 -4.62 -8.28
N HIS A 101 13.64 -4.81 -6.95
CA HIS A 101 14.52 -5.78 -6.32
C HIS A 101 14.20 -7.22 -6.75
N LYS A 102 12.92 -7.62 -6.70
CA LYS A 102 12.48 -8.97 -7.06
C LYS A 102 12.73 -9.29 -8.54
N PHE A 103 12.49 -8.36 -9.45
CA PHE A 103 12.73 -8.57 -10.88
C PHE A 103 14.21 -8.42 -11.26
N SER A 104 15.03 -7.67 -10.50
CA SER A 104 16.50 -7.74 -10.61
C SER A 104 17.01 -9.16 -10.35
N GLN A 105 16.55 -9.81 -9.27
CA GLN A 105 16.92 -11.20 -8.98
C GLN A 105 16.50 -12.16 -10.11
N LEU A 106 15.32 -11.94 -10.70
CA LEU A 106 14.88 -12.73 -11.86
C LEU A 106 15.75 -12.48 -13.10
N ALA A 107 16.08 -11.22 -13.38
CA ALA A 107 16.95 -10.84 -14.50
C ALA A 107 18.34 -11.48 -14.36
N GLU A 108 18.93 -11.40 -13.17
CA GLU A 108 20.22 -12.03 -12.84
C GLU A 108 20.17 -13.54 -13.07
N ALA A 109 19.14 -14.22 -12.56
CA ALA A 109 18.94 -15.66 -12.76
C ALA A 109 18.74 -16.05 -14.23
N GLN A 110 18.24 -15.13 -15.06
CA GLN A 110 18.08 -15.30 -16.50
C GLN A 110 19.27 -14.79 -17.32
N GLN A 111 20.33 -14.31 -16.66
CA GLN A 111 21.51 -13.70 -17.30
C GLN A 111 21.15 -12.50 -18.20
N ILE A 112 20.11 -11.76 -17.84
CA ILE A 112 19.70 -10.51 -18.48
C ILE A 112 20.43 -9.35 -17.80
N SER A 113 21.20 -8.57 -18.54
CA SER A 113 22.01 -7.46 -18.01
C SER A 113 21.28 -6.11 -17.90
N ALA A 114 19.95 -6.11 -18.01
CA ALA A 114 19.13 -4.92 -17.84
C ALA A 114 18.93 -4.60 -16.34
N CYS A 115 19.08 -3.32 -15.96
CA CYS A 115 18.92 -2.86 -14.58
C CYS A 115 17.47 -2.48 -14.28
N TYR A 116 16.90 -3.08 -13.24
CA TYR A 116 15.75 -2.51 -12.55
C TYR A 116 16.23 -1.57 -11.47
N ASP A 117 15.57 -0.42 -11.36
CA ASP A 117 15.82 0.56 -10.31
C ASP A 117 14.50 1.06 -9.73
N TYR A 118 14.57 1.57 -8.51
CA TYR A 118 13.43 2.17 -7.83
C TYR A 118 13.71 3.59 -7.36
N LEU A 119 12.62 4.33 -7.18
CA LEU A 119 12.56 5.59 -6.46
C LEU A 119 11.38 5.55 -5.49
N ILE A 120 11.61 6.05 -4.28
CA ILE A 120 10.59 6.27 -3.27
C ILE A 120 10.76 7.68 -2.71
N ALA A 121 9.68 8.45 -2.66
CA ALA A 121 9.70 9.76 -2.04
C ALA A 121 10.15 9.64 -0.57
N GLY A 122 11.24 10.34 -0.21
CA GLY A 122 11.84 10.27 1.13
C GLY A 122 13.04 9.33 1.26
N GLY A 123 13.45 8.62 0.20
CA GLY A 123 14.60 7.71 0.25
C GLY A 123 14.30 6.40 1.02
N ASP A 124 15.34 5.61 1.28
CA ASP A 124 15.14 4.24 1.80
C ASP A 124 14.55 4.19 3.21
N ILE A 125 14.68 5.25 3.99
CA ILE A 125 14.00 5.35 5.30
C ILE A 125 12.47 5.25 5.17
N ALA A 126 11.91 5.64 4.02
CA ALA A 126 10.49 5.53 3.72
C ALA A 126 10.05 4.07 3.46
N LEU A 127 10.98 3.13 3.24
CA LEU A 127 10.67 1.70 3.17
C LEU A 127 10.16 1.17 4.51
N PHE A 128 10.66 1.72 5.60
CA PHE A 128 10.43 1.21 6.97
C PHE A 128 9.53 2.11 7.81
N THR A 129 9.50 3.40 7.48
CA THR A 129 8.74 4.41 8.23
C THR A 129 7.80 5.16 7.31
N SER A 130 6.74 5.75 7.87
CA SER A 130 5.87 6.65 7.09
C SER A 130 6.54 8.00 6.91
N GLN A 131 6.81 8.35 5.65
CA GLN A 131 7.37 9.61 5.20
C GLN A 131 6.42 10.23 4.18
N GLU A 132 5.41 10.97 4.66
CA GLU A 132 4.34 11.50 3.80
C GLU A 132 4.69 12.86 3.17
N ALA A 133 5.43 13.71 3.89
CA ALA A 133 5.77 15.05 3.42
C ALA A 133 6.58 15.07 2.10
N PRO A 134 7.54 14.14 1.86
CA PRO A 134 8.25 14.09 0.59
C PRO A 134 7.35 13.84 -0.66
N GLU A 135 6.11 13.35 -0.49
CA GLU A 135 5.16 13.17 -1.60
C GLU A 135 4.88 14.50 -2.33
N ASP A 136 4.85 15.61 -1.60
CA ASP A 136 4.48 16.93 -2.11
C ASP A 136 5.62 17.68 -2.84
N ASP A 137 6.82 17.11 -2.91
CA ASP A 137 8.00 17.74 -3.55
C ASP A 137 8.22 17.25 -4.99
N TRP A 138 7.66 17.99 -5.95
CA TRP A 138 7.81 17.70 -7.38
C TRP A 138 9.25 17.91 -7.89
N LYS A 139 9.99 18.88 -7.33
CA LYS A 139 11.37 19.18 -7.74
C LYS A 139 12.28 18.05 -7.33
N ARG A 140 12.12 17.57 -6.10
CA ARG A 140 12.87 16.42 -5.60
C ARG A 140 12.62 15.17 -6.44
N GLY A 141 11.37 14.95 -6.86
CA GLY A 141 11.03 13.87 -7.79
C GLY A 141 11.83 13.95 -9.09
N GLU A 142 11.89 15.12 -9.72
CA GLU A 142 12.70 15.36 -10.92
C GLU A 142 14.20 15.16 -10.66
N GLU A 143 14.74 15.72 -9.58
CA GLU A 143 16.16 15.60 -9.22
C GLU A 143 16.60 14.16 -8.97
N ASP A 144 15.78 13.38 -8.25
CA ASP A 144 16.04 11.97 -7.97
C ASP A 144 16.06 11.14 -9.26
N LEU A 145 15.12 11.39 -10.18
CA LEU A 145 15.08 10.72 -11.47
C LEU A 145 16.32 11.07 -12.31
N ILE A 146 16.65 12.37 -12.40
CA ILE A 146 17.85 12.83 -13.11
C ILE A 146 19.09 12.16 -12.55
N HIS A 147 19.23 12.10 -11.23
CA HIS A 147 20.39 11.51 -10.57
C HIS A 147 20.51 10.02 -10.85
N LEU A 148 19.40 9.28 -10.74
CA LEU A 148 19.37 7.85 -10.99
C LEU A 148 19.68 7.49 -12.44
N SER A 149 19.21 8.29 -13.40
CA SER A 149 19.30 7.96 -14.83
C SER A 149 20.50 8.57 -15.56
N ARG A 150 21.45 9.23 -14.86
CA ARG A 150 22.55 10.00 -15.52
C ARG A 150 23.37 9.20 -16.53
N SER A 151 23.57 7.90 -16.28
CA SER A 151 24.35 7.01 -17.13
C SER A 151 23.52 6.26 -18.17
N LYS A 152 22.19 6.42 -18.17
CA LYS A 152 21.28 5.63 -18.98
C LYS A 152 20.95 6.37 -20.28
N LYS A 153 21.03 5.66 -21.40
CA LYS A 153 20.62 6.15 -22.72
C LYS A 153 19.11 6.05 -22.93
N GLN A 154 18.48 5.02 -22.35
CA GLN A 154 17.04 4.80 -22.46
C GLN A 154 16.47 4.28 -21.14
N VAL A 155 15.37 4.87 -20.68
CA VAL A 155 14.70 4.52 -19.44
C VAL A 155 13.21 4.33 -19.69
N LEU A 156 12.69 3.15 -19.38
CA LEU A 156 11.25 2.96 -19.19
C LEU A 156 10.91 3.39 -17.77
N PHE A 157 10.30 4.56 -17.63
CA PHE A 157 9.90 5.11 -16.34
C PHE A 157 8.45 4.74 -16.04
N ILE A 158 8.20 4.13 -14.88
CA ILE A 158 6.88 3.74 -14.39
C ILE A 158 6.58 4.51 -13.10
N GLY A 159 5.82 5.60 -13.22
CA GLY A 159 5.37 6.42 -12.08
C GLY A 159 4.04 5.92 -11.52
N ILE A 160 4.02 5.55 -10.24
CA ILE A 160 2.86 4.96 -9.55
C ILE A 160 2.23 5.98 -8.61
N THR A 161 0.97 6.33 -8.85
CA THR A 161 0.16 7.14 -7.95
C THR A 161 -1.31 6.74 -8.05
N CYS A 162 -1.78 5.99 -7.05
CA CYS A 162 -3.14 5.44 -7.05
C CYS A 162 -4.21 6.50 -7.34
N GLY A 163 -4.09 7.67 -6.70
CA GLY A 163 -5.06 8.76 -6.82
C GLY A 163 -4.84 9.74 -7.98
N LEU A 164 -3.76 9.60 -8.76
CA LEU A 164 -3.31 10.62 -9.72
C LEU A 164 -3.14 12.00 -9.05
N SER A 165 -2.35 12.03 -7.98
CA SER A 165 -2.30 13.18 -7.07
C SER A 165 -0.91 13.57 -6.55
N ALA A 166 0.09 12.71 -6.64
CA ALA A 166 1.39 12.88 -5.98
C ALA A 166 2.32 13.82 -6.78
N PRO A 167 2.66 15.01 -6.26
CA PRO A 167 3.57 15.95 -6.93
C PRO A 167 4.94 15.35 -7.27
N TYR A 168 5.52 14.53 -6.39
CA TYR A 168 6.79 13.82 -6.63
C TYR A 168 6.79 13.05 -7.95
N VAL A 169 5.73 12.28 -8.22
CA VAL A 169 5.57 11.51 -9.47
C VAL A 169 5.24 12.43 -10.66
N ALA A 170 4.49 13.51 -10.44
CA ALA A 170 4.16 14.47 -11.49
C ALA A 170 5.42 15.16 -12.05
N GLY A 171 6.34 15.58 -11.18
CA GLY A 171 7.62 16.18 -11.59
C GLY A 171 8.46 15.22 -12.43
N GLN A 172 8.46 13.92 -12.08
CA GLN A 172 9.14 12.88 -12.84
C GLN A 172 8.54 12.67 -14.23
N LEU A 173 7.21 12.56 -14.33
CA LEU A 173 6.52 12.40 -15.61
C LEU A 173 6.72 13.60 -16.52
N ASP A 174 6.65 14.82 -15.98
CA ASP A 174 6.95 16.05 -16.72
C ASP A 174 8.38 16.06 -17.26
N HIS A 175 9.35 15.66 -16.42
CA HIS A 175 10.75 15.53 -16.84
C HIS A 175 10.91 14.51 -17.97
N CYS A 176 10.27 13.35 -17.88
CA CYS A 176 10.30 12.32 -18.92
C CYS A 176 9.78 12.85 -20.26
N MET A 177 8.66 13.57 -20.27
CA MET A 177 8.08 14.13 -21.50
C MET A 177 8.98 15.19 -22.14
N ARG A 178 9.69 15.99 -21.34
CA ARG A 178 10.69 16.96 -21.82
C ARG A 178 11.95 16.32 -22.41
N HIS A 179 12.27 15.09 -22.03
CA HIS A 179 13.49 14.37 -22.43
C HIS A 179 13.15 13.06 -23.16
N HIS A 180 12.31 13.19 -24.19
CA HIS A 180 11.71 12.09 -24.96
C HIS A 180 12.67 11.15 -25.70
N ASP A 181 13.93 11.52 -25.84
CA ASP A 181 14.97 10.67 -26.42
C ASP A 181 15.53 9.66 -25.41
N THR A 182 15.43 10.00 -24.12
CA THR A 182 15.90 9.16 -23.02
C THR A 182 14.76 8.41 -22.34
N PHE A 183 13.61 9.04 -22.14
CA PHE A 183 12.55 8.47 -21.32
C PHE A 183 11.31 8.03 -22.10
N ILE A 184 10.74 6.91 -21.64
CA ILE A 184 9.42 6.42 -22.03
C ILE A 184 8.54 6.45 -20.75
N PRO A 185 7.66 7.45 -20.59
CA PRO A 185 6.86 7.59 -19.38
C PRO A 185 5.64 6.66 -19.38
N VAL A 186 5.43 5.97 -18.26
CA VAL A 186 4.23 5.21 -17.93
C VAL A 186 3.65 5.74 -16.63
N LEU A 187 2.38 6.14 -16.65
CA LEU A 187 1.64 6.52 -15.46
C LEU A 187 0.72 5.37 -15.05
N LEU A 188 0.88 4.88 -13.82
CA LEU A 188 0.01 3.88 -13.20
C LEU A 188 -0.82 4.51 -12.08
N GLY A 189 -2.15 4.43 -12.18
CA GLY A 189 -3.09 4.90 -11.16
C GLY A 189 -4.46 4.24 -11.29
N PHE A 190 -5.46 4.72 -10.54
CA PHE A 190 -6.79 4.09 -10.51
C PHE A 190 -7.95 5.09 -10.61
N ASN A 191 -7.66 6.30 -11.07
CA ASN A 191 -8.65 7.31 -11.44
C ASN A 191 -8.61 7.58 -12.95
N PRO A 192 -9.76 7.92 -13.56
CA PRO A 192 -9.77 8.58 -14.87
C PRO A 192 -8.95 9.87 -14.85
N VAL A 193 -8.27 10.20 -15.96
CA VAL A 193 -7.40 11.40 -16.04
C VAL A 193 -8.14 12.69 -15.66
N HIS A 194 -9.39 12.85 -16.07
CA HIS A 194 -10.20 14.04 -15.75
C HIS A 194 -10.50 14.23 -14.24
N GLN A 195 -10.28 13.20 -13.42
CA GLN A 195 -10.40 13.22 -11.96
C GLN A 195 -9.04 13.36 -11.24
N ALA A 196 -7.93 13.48 -11.96
CA ALA A 196 -6.64 13.78 -11.37
C ALA A 196 -6.66 15.10 -10.59
N ARG A 197 -5.75 15.26 -9.63
CA ARG A 197 -5.69 16.43 -8.75
C ARG A 197 -5.48 17.73 -9.55
N LYS A 198 -6.45 18.64 -9.45
CA LYS A 198 -6.44 19.98 -10.07
C LYS A 198 -5.95 21.08 -9.14
N ASN A 199 -5.87 20.81 -7.84
CA ASN A 199 -5.36 21.78 -6.88
C ASN A 199 -3.92 22.19 -7.25
N PRO A 200 -3.56 23.47 -7.11
CA PRO A 200 -2.19 23.92 -7.34
C PRO A 200 -1.18 23.10 -6.54
N ILE A 201 -0.02 22.87 -7.15
CA ILE A 201 1.15 22.31 -6.49
C ILE A 201 2.04 23.49 -6.09
N GLU A 202 2.47 23.52 -4.83
CA GLU A 202 3.26 24.64 -4.33
C GLU A 202 4.57 24.79 -5.12
N GLN A 203 4.93 26.04 -5.44
CA GLN A 203 6.12 26.38 -6.24
C GLN A 203 6.13 25.81 -7.67
N TRP A 204 4.98 25.38 -8.20
CA TRP A 204 4.85 24.92 -9.58
C TRP A 204 3.69 25.62 -10.30
N ASP A 205 3.80 25.74 -11.62
CA ASP A 205 2.77 26.29 -12.50
C ASP A 205 1.78 25.23 -13.01
N LYS A 206 2.04 23.95 -12.72
CA LYS A 206 1.23 22.79 -13.14
C LYS A 206 0.57 22.10 -11.96
N SER A 207 -0.64 21.62 -12.18
CA SER A 207 -1.28 20.61 -11.33
C SER A 207 -0.94 19.19 -11.82
N PHE A 208 -1.29 18.17 -11.02
CA PHE A 208 -1.16 16.79 -11.50
C PHE A 208 -2.04 16.54 -12.73
N PHE A 209 -3.25 17.11 -12.76
CA PHE A 209 -4.14 17.03 -13.90
C PHE A 209 -3.49 17.55 -15.18
N ASP A 210 -2.78 18.69 -15.12
CA ASP A 210 -2.13 19.25 -16.30
C ASP A 210 -1.05 18.31 -16.87
N VAL A 211 -0.27 17.68 -15.99
CA VAL A 211 0.75 16.69 -16.39
C VAL A 211 0.12 15.41 -16.94
N ALA A 212 -0.92 14.88 -16.29
CA ALA A 212 -1.61 13.68 -16.74
C ALA A 212 -2.35 13.89 -18.06
N ASN A 213 -2.95 15.07 -18.25
CA ASN A 213 -3.59 15.45 -19.51
C ASN A 213 -2.57 15.61 -20.63
N ALA A 214 -1.41 16.22 -20.35
CA ALA A 214 -0.31 16.29 -21.32
C ALA A 214 0.20 14.90 -21.72
N LEU A 215 0.27 13.95 -20.77
CA LEU A 215 0.65 12.57 -21.04
C LEU A 215 -0.40 11.81 -21.86
N GLU A 216 -1.69 12.15 -21.74
CA GLU A 216 -2.77 11.51 -22.52
C GLU A 216 -2.63 11.82 -24.02
N ASP A 217 -2.16 13.02 -24.37
CA ASP A 217 -1.89 13.46 -25.74
C ASP A 217 -0.47 13.08 -26.23
N TYR A 218 0.34 12.43 -25.40
CA TYR A 218 1.73 12.12 -25.67
C TYR A 218 1.92 10.72 -26.27
N ASP A 219 2.34 10.66 -27.53
CA ASP A 219 2.43 9.47 -28.37
C ASP A 219 3.38 8.37 -27.85
N LYS A 220 4.48 8.75 -27.19
CA LYS A 220 5.45 7.80 -26.62
C LYS A 220 5.03 7.24 -25.26
N GLY A 221 4.11 7.91 -24.56
CA GLY A 221 3.69 7.59 -23.20
C GLY A 221 2.62 6.51 -23.12
N VAL A 222 2.41 5.97 -21.91
CA VAL A 222 1.29 5.07 -21.63
C VAL A 222 0.63 5.48 -20.31
N ILE A 223 -0.70 5.61 -20.31
CA ILE A 223 -1.48 5.72 -19.07
C ILE A 223 -2.15 4.37 -18.83
N LEU A 224 -1.78 3.71 -17.73
CA LEU A 224 -2.39 2.49 -17.25
C LEU A 224 -3.24 2.84 -16.02
N ASN A 225 -4.52 3.14 -16.24
CA ASN A 225 -5.41 3.59 -15.16
C ASN A 225 -6.75 2.85 -15.09
N PRO A 226 -6.75 1.50 -14.96
CA PRO A 226 -7.99 0.77 -14.72
C PRO A 226 -8.66 1.28 -13.43
N VAL A 227 -9.98 1.42 -13.42
CA VAL A 227 -10.69 1.85 -12.22
C VAL A 227 -11.02 0.62 -11.38
N VAL A 228 -10.39 0.51 -10.21
CA VAL A 228 -10.62 -0.60 -9.28
C VAL A 228 -11.77 -0.34 -8.30
N GLY A 229 -12.40 0.83 -8.38
CA GLY A 229 -13.43 1.29 -7.44
C GLY A 229 -12.86 1.83 -6.12
N PRO A 230 -13.71 2.41 -5.25
CA PRO A 230 -13.28 3.02 -3.99
C PRO A 230 -12.67 2.01 -3.02
N GLU A 231 -11.79 2.48 -2.15
CA GLU A 231 -11.14 1.66 -1.12
C GLU A 231 -12.11 1.20 -0.04
N ALA A 232 -11.81 0.07 0.63
CA ALA A 232 -12.61 -0.41 1.74
C ALA A 232 -12.67 0.61 2.88
N ILE A 233 -11.53 1.22 3.19
CA ILE A 233 -11.46 2.44 4.00
C ILE A 233 -11.08 3.56 3.04
N THR A 234 -11.93 4.58 2.90
CA THR A 234 -11.76 5.64 1.90
C THR A 234 -10.36 6.21 1.90
N GLY A 235 -9.71 6.19 0.73
CA GLY A 235 -8.39 6.75 0.55
C GLY A 235 -7.23 5.93 1.13
N SER A 236 -7.49 4.71 1.63
CA SER A 236 -6.45 3.76 2.05
C SER A 236 -5.86 3.05 0.83
N SER A 237 -5.12 3.80 0.00
CA SER A 237 -4.56 3.30 -1.26
C SER A 237 -3.58 2.12 -1.09
N ARG A 238 -3.16 1.81 0.14
CA ARG A 238 -2.38 0.61 0.46
C ARG A 238 -3.13 -0.69 0.18
N MET A 239 -4.47 -0.65 0.19
CA MET A 239 -5.34 -1.81 0.06
C MET A 239 -5.53 -2.19 -1.41
N LYS A 240 -6.67 -1.86 -2.05
CA LYS A 240 -6.97 -2.28 -3.42
C LYS A 240 -6.02 -1.66 -4.42
N GLY A 241 -5.69 -0.38 -4.27
CA GLY A 241 -4.73 0.33 -5.12
C GLY A 241 -3.37 -0.37 -5.10
N GLY A 242 -2.80 -0.60 -3.92
CA GLY A 242 -1.53 -1.31 -3.76
C GLY A 242 -1.58 -2.75 -4.28
N SER A 243 -2.68 -3.49 -4.03
CA SER A 243 -2.85 -4.85 -4.55
C SER A 243 -2.93 -4.89 -6.08
N ALA A 244 -3.72 -3.98 -6.68
CA ALA A 244 -3.82 -3.85 -8.13
C ALA A 244 -2.50 -3.40 -8.76
N THR A 245 -1.75 -2.48 -8.14
CA THR A 245 -0.41 -2.08 -8.59
C THR A 245 0.53 -3.29 -8.66
N LYS A 246 0.58 -4.09 -7.59
CA LYS A 246 1.41 -5.31 -7.55
C LYS A 246 1.00 -6.28 -8.66
N ILE A 247 -0.29 -6.62 -8.75
CA ILE A 247 -0.83 -7.54 -9.76
C ILE A 247 -0.50 -7.09 -11.19
N LEU A 248 -0.76 -5.82 -11.51
CA LEU A 248 -0.57 -5.28 -12.86
C LEU A 248 0.91 -5.28 -13.26
N LEU A 249 1.78 -4.75 -12.41
CA LEU A 249 3.21 -4.66 -12.73
C LEU A 249 3.89 -6.03 -12.75
N GLU A 250 3.56 -6.93 -11.83
CA GLU A 250 4.08 -8.30 -11.88
C GLU A 250 3.63 -9.02 -13.15
N SER A 251 2.38 -8.85 -13.57
CA SER A 251 1.89 -9.47 -14.82
C SER A 251 2.61 -8.92 -16.05
N ILE A 252 2.80 -7.59 -16.11
CA ILE A 252 3.51 -6.91 -17.20
C ILE A 252 4.96 -7.37 -17.30
N LEU A 253 5.68 -7.30 -16.19
CA LEU A 253 7.11 -7.62 -16.15
C LEU A 253 7.34 -9.11 -16.34
N LEU A 254 6.51 -9.98 -15.76
CA LEU A 254 6.59 -11.42 -15.97
C LEU A 254 6.36 -11.79 -17.44
N LYS A 255 5.39 -11.16 -18.11
CA LYS A 255 5.20 -11.33 -19.56
C LYS A 255 6.42 -10.88 -20.35
N ALA A 256 7.03 -9.74 -20.01
CA ALA A 256 8.23 -9.25 -20.68
C ALA A 256 9.39 -10.24 -20.57
N HIS A 257 9.63 -10.79 -19.36
CA HIS A 257 10.62 -11.85 -19.12
C HIS A 257 10.29 -13.16 -19.86
N ALA A 258 9.02 -13.61 -19.81
CA ALA A 258 8.56 -14.80 -20.52
C ALA A 258 8.75 -14.66 -22.04
N SER A 259 8.54 -13.48 -22.59
CA SER A 259 8.70 -13.22 -24.04
C SER A 259 10.16 -13.32 -24.51
N ILE A 260 11.12 -13.24 -23.59
CA ILE A 260 12.55 -13.37 -23.87
C ILE A 260 13.01 -14.80 -23.64
N SER A 261 12.71 -15.34 -22.45
CA SER A 261 13.25 -16.61 -21.97
C SER A 261 12.40 -17.83 -22.30
N GLN A 262 11.07 -17.67 -22.41
CA GLN A 262 10.11 -18.77 -22.62
C GLN A 262 8.96 -18.36 -23.58
N PRO A 263 9.21 -18.10 -24.88
CA PRO A 263 8.22 -17.51 -25.79
C PRO A 263 6.95 -18.34 -26.04
N ARG A 264 6.98 -19.65 -25.73
CA ARG A 264 5.83 -20.56 -25.83
C ARG A 264 5.04 -20.70 -24.54
N SER A 265 5.52 -20.09 -23.44
CA SER A 265 4.89 -20.18 -22.13
C SER A 265 3.51 -19.53 -22.12
N VAL A 266 2.60 -20.09 -21.32
CA VAL A 266 1.29 -19.49 -20.99
C VAL A 266 1.43 -18.08 -20.41
N LEU A 267 2.58 -17.79 -19.79
CA LEU A 267 2.91 -16.48 -19.21
C LEU A 267 3.07 -15.35 -20.25
N ASN A 268 3.05 -15.67 -21.55
CA ASN A 268 2.96 -14.65 -22.61
C ASN A 268 1.54 -14.10 -22.78
N ARG A 269 0.53 -14.70 -22.13
CA ARG A 269 -0.87 -14.27 -22.13
C ARG A 269 -1.22 -13.60 -20.81
N LEU A 270 -1.35 -12.27 -20.80
CA LEU A 270 -1.68 -11.50 -19.60
C LEU A 270 -2.97 -11.97 -18.93
N THR A 271 -4.00 -12.33 -19.72
CA THR A 271 -5.27 -12.86 -19.20
C THR A 271 -5.06 -14.08 -18.31
N GLU A 272 -4.15 -14.99 -18.66
CA GLU A 272 -3.89 -16.20 -17.89
C GLU A 272 -3.22 -15.86 -16.55
N ILE A 273 -2.24 -14.96 -16.57
CA ILE A 273 -1.59 -14.48 -15.33
C ILE A 273 -2.62 -13.83 -14.41
N LEU A 274 -3.47 -12.95 -14.95
CA LEU A 274 -4.50 -12.25 -14.17
C LEU A 274 -5.55 -13.22 -13.61
N LEU A 275 -5.95 -14.25 -14.35
CA LEU A 275 -6.85 -15.31 -13.84
C LEU A 275 -6.19 -16.12 -12.71
N MET A 276 -4.88 -16.33 -12.75
CA MET A 276 -4.15 -16.96 -11.63
C MET A 276 -4.16 -16.07 -10.37
N TYR A 277 -4.04 -14.74 -10.51
CA TYR A 277 -4.22 -13.80 -9.40
C TYR A 277 -5.65 -13.81 -8.85
N GLU A 278 -6.66 -13.84 -9.71
CA GLU A 278 -8.06 -13.94 -9.30
C GLU A 278 -8.35 -15.26 -8.56
N ASN A 279 -7.78 -16.38 -9.02
CA ASN A 279 -7.86 -17.66 -8.32
C ASN A 279 -7.18 -17.60 -6.94
N MET A 280 -6.00 -16.99 -6.85
CA MET A 280 -5.31 -16.80 -5.57
C MET A 280 -6.10 -15.92 -4.60
N TYR A 281 -6.75 -14.87 -5.09
CA TYR A 281 -7.70 -14.07 -4.31
C TYR A 281 -8.80 -14.97 -3.72
N ARG A 282 -9.45 -15.80 -4.56
CA ARG A 282 -10.51 -16.71 -4.10
C ARG A 282 -9.99 -17.66 -3.03
N ARG A 283 -8.83 -18.28 -3.25
CA ARG A 283 -8.18 -19.23 -2.32
C ARG A 283 -7.82 -18.59 -0.98
N THR A 284 -7.24 -17.39 -1.01
CA THR A 284 -6.91 -16.62 0.19
C THR A 284 -8.14 -16.46 1.09
N TYR A 285 -9.26 -16.08 0.48
CA TYR A 285 -10.50 -15.82 1.19
C TYR A 285 -11.39 -17.06 1.43
N LEU A 286 -10.98 -18.26 1.02
CA LEU A 286 -11.57 -19.50 1.56
C LEU A 286 -11.30 -19.62 3.07
N SER A 287 -10.18 -19.08 3.53
CA SER A 287 -9.79 -19.02 4.95
C SER A 287 -10.32 -17.78 5.67
N CYS A 288 -11.45 -17.22 5.22
CA CYS A 288 -12.05 -16.01 5.78
C CYS A 288 -12.33 -16.13 7.29
N SER A 289 -12.73 -17.31 7.78
CA SER A 289 -12.91 -17.55 9.22
C SER A 289 -11.59 -17.44 10.02
N SER A 290 -10.49 -17.99 9.50
CA SER A 290 -9.17 -17.87 10.13
C SER A 290 -8.65 -16.43 10.09
N ILE A 291 -8.91 -15.71 8.99
CA ILE A 291 -8.59 -14.27 8.86
C ILE A 291 -9.40 -13.46 9.89
N ALA A 292 -10.70 -13.74 10.05
CA ALA A 292 -11.54 -13.11 11.07
C ALA A 292 -11.01 -13.37 12.49
N CYS A 293 -10.62 -14.60 12.80
CA CYS A 293 -9.99 -14.91 14.08
C CYS A 293 -8.67 -14.13 14.27
N ALA A 294 -7.82 -14.06 13.24
CA ALA A 294 -6.59 -13.27 13.29
C ALA A 294 -6.85 -11.76 13.51
N ILE A 295 -7.92 -11.21 12.91
CA ILE A 295 -8.39 -9.84 13.16
C ILE A 295 -8.77 -9.66 14.63
N GLU A 296 -9.52 -10.59 15.23
CA GLU A 296 -9.94 -10.51 16.64
C GLU A 296 -8.75 -10.49 17.59
N LEU A 297 -7.81 -11.41 17.42
CA LEU A 297 -6.62 -11.51 18.27
C LEU A 297 -5.76 -10.24 18.19
N ALA A 298 -5.53 -9.73 16.97
CA ALA A 298 -4.82 -8.46 16.78
C ALA A 298 -5.60 -7.28 17.41
N ALA A 299 -6.93 -7.25 17.29
CA ALA A 299 -7.76 -6.21 17.90
C ALA A 299 -7.69 -6.24 19.44
N GLU A 300 -7.73 -7.43 20.04
CA GLU A 300 -7.59 -7.63 21.49
C GLU A 300 -6.25 -7.07 21.99
N SER A 301 -5.15 -7.36 21.28
CA SER A 301 -3.83 -6.81 21.58
C SER A 301 -3.83 -5.29 21.55
N LEU A 302 -4.26 -4.70 20.43
CA LEU A 302 -4.24 -3.25 20.25
C LEU A 302 -5.19 -2.51 21.21
N LYS A 303 -6.30 -3.13 21.64
CA LYS A 303 -7.22 -2.57 22.66
C LYS A 303 -6.64 -2.63 24.07
N SER A 304 -5.77 -3.61 24.33
CA SER A 304 -5.10 -3.81 25.62
C SER A 304 -3.78 -3.03 25.73
N ASN A 305 -3.51 -2.11 24.79
CA ASN A 305 -2.23 -1.42 24.64
C ASN A 305 -1.03 -2.36 24.47
N GLY A 306 -1.26 -3.57 23.97
CA GLY A 306 -0.21 -4.45 23.46
C GLY A 306 0.08 -4.17 21.98
N HIS A 307 0.97 -4.97 21.41
CA HIS A 307 1.53 -4.78 20.07
C HIS A 307 1.21 -5.96 19.15
N VAL A 308 1.32 -5.71 17.85
CA VAL A 308 1.24 -6.75 16.82
C VAL A 308 2.58 -6.80 16.06
N PHE A 309 3.27 -7.94 16.15
CA PHE A 309 4.56 -8.14 15.47
C PHE A 309 4.41 -9.11 14.31
N TYR A 310 4.86 -8.72 13.12
CA TYR A 310 4.96 -9.58 11.96
C TYR A 310 6.39 -10.11 11.85
N ILE A 311 6.56 -11.42 11.75
CA ILE A 311 7.87 -12.06 11.55
C ILE A 311 7.81 -12.84 10.24
N GLY A 312 8.69 -12.55 9.31
CA GLY A 312 8.71 -13.21 8.00
C GLY A 312 10.11 -13.53 7.48
N TRP A 313 10.13 -14.41 6.49
CA TRP A 313 11.35 -14.93 5.86
C TRP A 313 11.42 -14.55 4.38
N GLY A 314 12.62 -14.25 3.91
CA GLY A 314 12.87 -13.76 2.57
C GLY A 314 11.99 -12.56 2.18
N LEU A 315 11.84 -12.32 0.88
CA LEU A 315 11.04 -11.19 0.38
C LEU A 315 9.55 -11.25 0.76
N LYS A 316 9.01 -12.43 1.09
CA LYS A 316 7.64 -12.57 1.62
C LYS A 316 7.47 -11.78 2.94
N GLY A 317 8.52 -11.75 3.78
CA GLY A 317 8.54 -10.99 5.03
C GLY A 317 8.43 -9.47 4.83
N PHE A 318 8.85 -8.95 3.68
CA PHE A 318 8.70 -7.52 3.35
C PHE A 318 7.23 -7.07 3.33
N MET A 319 6.28 -7.97 3.03
CA MET A 319 4.85 -7.65 3.11
C MET A 319 4.43 -7.23 4.53
N GLY A 320 5.09 -7.77 5.57
CA GLY A 320 4.92 -7.37 6.96
C GLY A 320 5.39 -5.94 7.21
N LEU A 321 6.61 -5.61 6.78
CA LEU A 321 7.17 -4.25 6.89
C LEU A 321 6.29 -3.23 6.16
N LEU A 322 5.83 -3.57 4.95
CA LEU A 322 4.95 -2.74 4.14
C LEU A 322 3.62 -2.46 4.86
N ASP A 323 2.93 -3.49 5.37
CA ASP A 323 1.65 -3.33 6.07
C ASP A 323 1.80 -2.51 7.37
N ALA A 324 2.82 -2.82 8.17
CA ALA A 324 3.10 -2.16 9.44
C ALA A 324 3.33 -0.64 9.26
N SER A 325 4.15 -0.26 8.28
CA SER A 325 4.51 1.14 8.02
C SER A 325 3.32 2.07 7.73
N GLU A 326 2.21 1.51 7.26
CA GLU A 326 1.00 2.24 6.88
C GLU A 326 -0.02 2.37 8.02
N CYS A 327 0.17 1.67 9.14
CA CYS A 327 -0.71 1.81 10.30
C CYS A 327 -0.60 3.20 10.93
N VAL A 328 0.60 3.78 10.97
CA VAL A 328 0.88 5.11 11.54
C VAL A 328 0.09 6.22 10.82
N PRO A 329 0.22 6.44 9.51
CA PRO A 329 -0.50 7.52 8.83
C PRO A 329 -2.01 7.26 8.73
N THR A 330 -2.42 5.99 8.60
CA THR A 330 -3.83 5.61 8.36
C THR A 330 -4.68 5.71 9.62
N PHE A 331 -4.16 5.26 10.77
CA PHE A 331 -4.94 5.11 12.01
C PHE A 331 -4.42 5.96 13.17
N SER A 332 -3.43 6.83 12.91
CA SER A 332 -2.63 7.50 13.93
C SER A 332 -2.17 6.51 15.00
N ALA A 333 -1.70 5.34 14.55
CA ALA A 333 -1.10 4.34 15.41
C ALA A 333 0.29 4.80 15.86
N ASN A 334 0.73 4.34 17.03
CA ASN A 334 2.14 4.51 17.38
C ASN A 334 2.98 3.61 16.47
N PHE A 335 4.26 3.98 16.28
CA PHE A 335 5.16 3.18 15.46
C PHE A 335 5.30 1.74 15.97
N ASP A 336 5.30 1.56 17.29
CA ASP A 336 5.47 0.23 17.89
C ASP A 336 4.16 -0.57 17.98
N ASP A 337 2.98 0.03 17.73
CA ASP A 337 1.68 -0.68 17.79
C ASP A 337 1.66 -1.87 16.81
N VAL A 338 2.21 -1.70 15.61
CA VAL A 338 2.36 -2.74 14.59
C VAL A 338 3.74 -2.66 13.96
N ARG A 339 4.52 -3.72 14.01
CA ARG A 339 5.89 -3.76 13.44
C ARG A 339 6.16 -5.01 12.64
N GLY A 340 7.01 -4.90 11.62
CA GLY A 340 7.52 -6.03 10.85
C GLY A 340 8.99 -6.31 11.13
N PHE A 341 9.34 -7.59 11.06
CA PHE A 341 10.70 -8.10 11.14
C PHE A 341 10.91 -9.15 10.04
N ILE A 342 12.13 -9.17 9.50
CA ILE A 342 12.55 -10.07 8.43
C ILE A 342 13.87 -10.73 8.84
N GLU A 343 14.00 -12.04 8.58
CA GLU A 343 15.15 -12.89 8.95
C GLU A 343 16.50 -12.16 9.07
N GLU A 344 17.11 -11.72 7.95
CA GLU A 344 18.43 -11.05 7.96
C GLU A 344 18.35 -9.52 7.83
N GLY A 345 17.20 -8.90 8.12
CA GLY A 345 17.03 -7.44 8.06
C GLY A 345 17.45 -6.83 6.72
N TYR A 346 18.34 -5.83 6.78
CA TYR A 346 18.86 -5.09 5.63
C TYR A 346 19.61 -5.96 4.62
N SER A 347 20.24 -7.06 5.05
CA SER A 347 20.95 -7.99 4.15
C SER A 347 19.99 -8.62 3.15
N THR A 348 18.84 -9.11 3.62
CA THR A 348 17.80 -9.69 2.75
C THR A 348 17.21 -8.64 1.81
N LEU A 349 17.10 -7.39 2.26
CA LEU A 349 16.45 -6.32 1.51
C LEU A 349 17.35 -5.70 0.44
N ASN A 350 18.66 -5.59 0.71
CA ASN A 350 19.63 -5.01 -0.21
C ASN A 350 19.12 -3.67 -0.82
N ASN A 351 18.59 -2.80 0.03
CA ASN A 351 18.17 -1.45 -0.36
C ASN A 351 19.41 -0.59 -0.66
N ARG A 352 19.23 0.45 -1.48
CA ARG A 352 20.32 1.25 -2.06
C ARG A 352 21.22 1.90 -1.00
N GLU A 353 20.65 2.40 0.08
CA GLU A 353 21.35 3.11 1.16
C GLU A 353 21.93 2.16 2.21
N GLY A 354 21.72 0.85 2.07
CA GLY A 354 22.19 -0.16 3.01
C GLY A 354 21.50 -0.08 4.38
N GLU A 355 22.22 -0.50 5.43
CA GLU A 355 21.74 -0.42 6.81
C GLU A 355 21.54 1.03 7.24
N LEU A 356 20.32 1.33 7.68
CA LEU A 356 19.94 2.66 8.15
C LEU A 356 19.92 2.68 9.67
N MET A 357 20.57 3.68 10.26
CA MET A 357 20.65 3.83 11.72
C MET A 357 19.99 5.12 12.16
N LEU A 358 19.11 5.02 13.17
CA LEU A 358 18.59 6.17 13.92
C LEU A 358 19.11 6.07 15.35
N THR A 359 19.98 7.00 15.73
CA THR A 359 20.55 7.08 17.08
C THR A 359 19.44 7.08 18.12
N GLU A 360 19.56 6.25 19.15
CA GLU A 360 18.61 6.14 20.28
C GLU A 360 17.18 5.70 19.92
N SER A 361 16.98 5.07 18.76
CA SER A 361 15.65 4.67 18.29
C SER A 361 15.63 3.21 17.81
N LYS A 362 14.74 2.39 18.40
CA LYS A 362 14.50 1.01 17.94
C LYS A 362 13.71 0.96 16.60
N LYS A 363 13.37 2.09 15.96
CA LYS A 363 12.46 2.10 14.80
C LYS A 363 12.99 1.39 13.55
N LEU A 364 14.31 1.34 13.39
CA LEU A 364 14.97 0.72 12.24
C LEU A 364 15.53 -0.67 12.55
N CYS A 365 15.28 -1.19 13.76
CA CYS A 365 15.50 -2.58 14.12
C CYS A 365 14.47 -3.45 13.38
N ILE A 366 14.89 -4.12 12.30
CA ILE A 366 13.99 -4.87 11.41
C ILE A 366 14.43 -6.32 11.21
N SER A 367 15.57 -6.73 11.77
CA SER A 367 16.04 -8.12 11.64
C SER A 367 15.36 -9.06 12.65
N LEU A 368 15.51 -10.37 12.46
CA LEU A 368 15.07 -11.33 13.47
C LEU A 368 15.95 -11.28 14.73
N GLU A 369 17.25 -11.02 14.56
CA GLU A 369 18.18 -10.80 15.68
C GLU A 369 17.76 -9.59 16.52
N ASP A 370 17.36 -8.50 15.86
CA ASP A 370 16.78 -7.33 16.52
C ASP A 370 15.55 -7.68 17.33
N PHE A 371 14.63 -8.47 16.75
CA PHE A 371 13.43 -8.92 17.46
C PHE A 371 13.79 -9.71 18.71
N GLN A 372 14.67 -10.70 18.58
CA GLN A 372 15.09 -11.58 19.67
C GLN A 372 15.81 -10.83 20.79
N SER A 373 16.64 -9.85 20.45
CA SER A 373 17.42 -9.08 21.43
C SER A 373 16.61 -7.97 22.10
N ASN A 374 15.78 -7.24 21.33
CA ASN A 374 15.20 -5.97 21.78
C ASN A 374 13.70 -6.04 22.08
N PHE A 375 12.97 -7.04 21.58
CA PHE A 375 11.50 -7.10 21.67
C PHE A 375 11.00 -8.37 22.36
N LEU A 376 11.59 -9.54 22.05
CA LEU A 376 11.26 -10.82 22.69
C LEU A 376 11.33 -10.76 24.23
N PRO A 377 12.31 -10.08 24.88
CA PRO A 377 12.33 -9.97 26.33
C PRO A 377 11.15 -9.19 26.91
N GLU A 378 10.65 -8.19 26.15
CA GLU A 378 9.60 -7.24 26.53
C GLU A 378 8.18 -7.74 26.21
N LEU A 379 8.04 -8.86 25.50
CA LEU A 379 6.74 -9.45 25.17
C LEU A 379 5.91 -9.81 26.41
N THR A 380 4.60 -9.64 26.26
CA THR A 380 3.58 -9.89 27.27
C THR A 380 2.45 -10.75 26.71
N VAL A 381 1.53 -11.14 27.60
CA VAL A 381 0.27 -11.84 27.24
C VAL A 381 -0.70 -10.99 26.41
N HIS A 382 -0.47 -9.67 26.35
CA HIS A 382 -1.29 -8.74 25.57
C HIS A 382 -0.78 -8.56 24.14
N ASP A 383 0.38 -9.11 23.79
CA ASP A 383 0.94 -9.01 22.45
C ASP A 383 0.46 -10.14 21.54
N THR A 384 0.49 -9.90 20.23
CA THR A 384 0.24 -10.88 19.18
C THR A 384 1.42 -10.93 18.22
N VAL A 385 1.89 -12.12 17.87
CA VAL A 385 2.91 -12.33 16.83
C VAL A 385 2.32 -13.11 15.66
N VAL A 386 2.43 -12.56 14.47
CA VAL A 386 2.02 -13.17 13.20
C VAL A 386 3.24 -13.68 12.45
N PHE A 387 3.30 -14.98 12.24
CA PHE A 387 4.35 -15.65 11.47
C PHE A 387 3.94 -15.76 10.00
N ILE A 388 4.75 -15.17 9.12
CA ILE A 388 4.71 -15.36 7.67
C ILE A 388 5.70 -16.48 7.35
N LEU A 389 5.21 -17.73 7.39
CA LEU A 389 6.11 -18.88 7.41
C LEU A 389 6.87 -19.07 6.09
N PRO A 390 8.17 -19.45 6.16
CA PRO A 390 8.93 -19.83 4.97
C PRO A 390 8.43 -21.14 4.39
N ASP A 391 8.92 -21.48 3.20
CA ASP A 391 8.82 -22.86 2.69
C ASP A 391 9.70 -23.80 3.56
N ASP A 392 9.52 -25.13 3.47
CA ASP A 392 10.00 -26.20 4.41
C ASP A 392 11.43 -26.11 5.00
N LYS A 393 12.30 -25.26 4.46
CA LYS A 393 13.74 -25.25 4.72
C LYS A 393 14.17 -24.67 6.08
N VAL A 394 13.29 -23.99 6.84
CA VAL A 394 13.65 -23.27 8.08
C VAL A 394 12.91 -23.79 9.33
N PHE A 395 12.48 -25.06 9.30
CA PHE A 395 11.56 -25.60 10.31
C PHE A 395 12.08 -25.51 11.76
N GLN A 396 13.37 -25.79 11.99
CA GLN A 396 13.92 -25.88 13.35
C GLN A 396 14.03 -24.52 14.04
N GLU A 397 14.57 -23.52 13.35
CA GLU A 397 14.73 -22.15 13.90
C GLU A 397 13.38 -21.50 14.18
N VAL A 398 12.44 -21.63 13.24
CA VAL A 398 11.05 -21.17 13.41
C VAL A 398 10.41 -21.81 14.63
N THR A 399 10.54 -23.13 14.80
CA THR A 399 9.95 -23.87 15.93
C THR A 399 10.54 -23.40 17.26
N GLN A 400 11.86 -23.22 17.33
CA GLN A 400 12.52 -22.72 18.54
C GLN A 400 12.02 -21.32 18.92
N LEU A 401 11.93 -20.41 17.95
CA LEU A 401 11.41 -19.06 18.19
C LEU A 401 9.94 -19.07 18.66
N ILE A 402 9.11 -19.90 18.04
CA ILE A 402 7.71 -20.09 18.46
C ILE A 402 7.63 -20.53 19.93
N HIS A 403 8.47 -21.48 20.35
CA HIS A 403 8.50 -21.93 21.74
C HIS A 403 8.89 -20.79 22.70
N LEU A 404 9.94 -20.02 22.37
CA LEU A 404 10.38 -18.89 23.19
C LEU A 404 9.29 -17.82 23.36
N ILE A 405 8.53 -17.53 22.30
CA ILE A 405 7.42 -16.57 22.37
C ILE A 405 6.25 -17.14 23.19
N LYS A 406 5.96 -18.43 23.05
CA LYS A 406 4.91 -19.09 23.86
C LYS A 406 5.20 -19.06 25.36
N GLU A 407 6.47 -19.13 25.76
CA GLU A 407 6.87 -19.01 27.17
C GLU A 407 6.47 -17.65 27.78
N LYS A 408 6.31 -16.61 26.95
CA LYS A 408 5.80 -15.29 27.37
C LYS A 408 4.27 -15.23 27.48
N GLY A 409 3.56 -16.28 27.06
CA GLY A 409 2.09 -16.32 26.99
C GLY A 409 1.51 -15.46 25.86
N THR A 410 2.35 -15.01 24.93
CA THR A 410 1.98 -14.18 23.77
C THR A 410 1.19 -14.99 22.74
N GLN A 411 0.20 -14.33 22.12
CA GLN A 411 -0.67 -14.98 21.15
C GLN A 411 0.04 -15.16 19.81
N LEU A 412 -0.17 -16.30 19.15
CA LEU A 412 0.49 -16.64 17.88
C LEU A 412 -0.50 -16.90 16.76
N ILE A 413 -0.26 -16.27 15.61
CA ILE A 413 -0.98 -16.49 14.35
C ILE A 413 0.01 -16.99 13.29
N GLY A 414 -0.36 -17.99 12.51
CA GLY A 414 0.45 -18.49 11.39
C GLY A 414 -0.22 -18.24 10.04
N ILE A 415 0.54 -17.79 9.04
CA ILE A 415 0.14 -17.77 7.63
C ILE A 415 0.93 -18.87 6.91
N ILE A 416 0.21 -19.87 6.38
CA ILE A 416 0.80 -21.11 5.85
C ILE A 416 0.33 -21.39 4.43
N PHE A 417 1.27 -21.61 3.50
CA PHE A 417 0.99 -21.94 2.09
C PHE A 417 1.04 -23.43 1.74
N GLN A 418 1.33 -24.29 2.73
CA GLN A 418 1.53 -25.73 2.57
C GLN A 418 0.41 -26.53 3.23
N LYS A 419 0.00 -27.62 2.56
CA LYS A 419 -1.25 -28.34 2.85
C LYS A 419 -1.30 -29.00 4.23
N GLU A 420 -0.14 -29.39 4.76
CA GLU A 420 0.00 -30.03 6.06
C GLU A 420 1.31 -29.54 6.71
N SER A 421 1.20 -28.83 7.83
CA SER A 421 2.35 -28.43 8.63
C SER A 421 2.07 -28.75 10.08
N GLU A 422 2.95 -29.50 10.73
CA GLU A 422 2.87 -29.78 12.17
C GLU A 422 2.87 -28.48 12.99
N LEU A 423 3.43 -27.39 12.43
CA LEU A 423 3.43 -26.06 13.03
C LEU A 423 2.02 -25.47 13.19
N SER A 424 1.04 -25.90 12.39
CA SER A 424 -0.35 -25.41 12.49
C SER A 424 -0.92 -25.58 13.90
N ASN A 425 -0.57 -26.67 14.59
CA ASN A 425 -0.96 -26.94 15.98
C ASN A 425 -0.32 -26.00 17.00
N LEU A 426 0.72 -25.26 16.60
CA LEU A 426 1.40 -24.30 17.46
C LEU A 426 0.71 -22.93 17.46
N PHE A 427 -0.17 -22.62 16.51
CA PHE A 427 -0.81 -21.32 16.40
C PHE A 427 -2.21 -21.33 17.00
N LYS A 428 -2.62 -20.20 17.61
CA LYS A 428 -4.00 -19.99 18.08
C LYS A 428 -4.95 -19.80 16.90
N SER A 429 -4.48 -19.18 15.82
CA SER A 429 -5.15 -19.12 14.52
C SER A 429 -4.15 -19.42 13.41
N CYS A 430 -4.55 -20.22 12.43
CA CYS A 430 -3.74 -20.52 11.26
C CYS A 430 -4.54 -20.18 9.99
N VAL A 431 -4.03 -19.23 9.21
CA VAL A 431 -4.56 -18.89 7.88
C VAL A 431 -3.84 -19.77 6.87
N HIS A 432 -4.50 -20.86 6.50
CA HIS A 432 -3.99 -21.77 5.48
C HIS A 432 -4.42 -21.28 4.09
N VAL A 433 -3.48 -21.15 3.15
CA VAL A 433 -3.78 -20.79 1.75
C VAL A 433 -3.20 -21.85 0.84
N GLU A 434 -4.06 -22.63 0.20
CA GLU A 434 -3.60 -23.65 -0.75
C GLU A 434 -2.95 -22.99 -1.98
N GLY A 435 -1.66 -23.24 -2.18
CA GLY A 435 -0.93 -22.85 -3.38
C GLY A 435 -1.49 -23.52 -4.64
N ASN A 436 -1.16 -22.96 -5.82
CA ASN A 436 -1.46 -23.63 -7.07
C ASN A 436 -0.62 -24.92 -7.15
N HIS A 437 -1.25 -26.08 -6.92
CA HIS A 437 -0.63 -27.34 -7.27
C HIS A 437 -0.35 -27.33 -8.77
N SER A 438 0.91 -27.56 -9.15
CA SER A 438 1.38 -27.85 -10.50
C SER A 438 0.85 -29.22 -10.97
N SER A 439 -0.44 -29.48 -10.79
CA SER A 439 -1.09 -30.70 -11.24
C SER A 439 -1.69 -30.44 -12.62
N GLY A 440 -0.86 -30.54 -13.67
CA GLY A 440 -1.36 -31.02 -14.96
C GLY A 440 -0.96 -30.31 -16.26
N CYS A 441 -0.28 -29.15 -16.26
CA CYS A 441 -0.01 -28.45 -17.55
C CYS A 441 1.42 -27.98 -17.82
N LEU A 442 2.38 -28.11 -16.91
CA LEU A 442 3.73 -27.55 -17.13
C LEU A 442 4.81 -28.52 -16.61
N ASN A 443 4.89 -29.70 -17.20
CA ASN A 443 6.08 -30.54 -17.08
C ASN A 443 7.05 -30.09 -18.19
N GLU A 444 8.01 -29.22 -17.86
CA GLU A 444 9.21 -29.04 -18.67
C GLU A 444 10.34 -29.82 -17.99
N GLU A 445 10.65 -31.00 -18.53
CA GLU A 445 11.79 -31.80 -18.09
C GLU A 445 13.11 -31.24 -18.65
N GLY A 446 14.10 -31.10 -17.78
CA GLY A 446 15.52 -31.18 -18.15
C GLY A 446 16.23 -29.84 -18.37
N SER A 447 16.79 -29.26 -17.30
CA SER A 447 18.04 -28.48 -17.34
C SER A 447 18.48 -28.14 -15.91
N SER A 448 19.79 -28.21 -15.64
CA SER A 448 20.44 -27.64 -14.46
C SER A 448 20.02 -26.17 -14.30
N THR A 449 19.31 -25.88 -13.22
CA THR A 449 18.18 -24.94 -13.07
C THR A 449 18.40 -23.47 -13.47
N PRO A 450 17.78 -22.98 -14.56
CA PRO A 450 17.21 -21.64 -14.59
C PRO A 450 15.96 -21.58 -13.68
N ILE A 451 15.69 -20.45 -13.03
CA ILE A 451 14.43 -20.25 -12.28
C ILE A 451 13.26 -20.49 -13.24
N LEU A 452 12.39 -21.46 -12.92
CA LEU A 452 11.16 -21.67 -13.67
C LEU A 452 10.25 -20.45 -13.43
N LEU A 453 9.87 -19.73 -14.49
CA LEU A 453 8.99 -18.55 -14.35
C LEU A 453 7.66 -18.86 -13.65
N THR A 454 7.20 -20.11 -13.72
CA THR A 454 6.04 -20.60 -12.97
C THR A 454 6.27 -20.58 -11.45
N ASP A 455 7.47 -20.94 -10.99
CA ASP A 455 7.82 -20.89 -9.57
C ASP A 455 7.93 -19.45 -9.09
N PHE A 456 8.50 -18.57 -9.92
CA PHE A 456 8.52 -17.14 -9.65
C PHE A 456 7.11 -16.56 -9.53
N LEU A 457 6.20 -16.91 -10.45
CA LEU A 457 4.78 -16.52 -10.36
C LEU A 457 4.12 -17.08 -9.09
N ASN A 458 4.38 -18.33 -8.71
CA ASN A 458 3.86 -18.88 -7.47
C ASN A 458 4.30 -18.09 -6.24
N GLN A 459 5.55 -17.60 -6.20
CA GLN A 459 5.99 -16.68 -5.14
C GLN A 459 5.21 -15.36 -5.18
N CYS A 460 5.02 -14.76 -6.36
CA CYS A 460 4.21 -13.54 -6.50
C CYS A 460 2.77 -13.71 -5.97
N LEU A 461 2.17 -14.87 -6.25
CA LEU A 461 0.83 -15.25 -5.80
C LEU A 461 0.77 -15.43 -4.27
N GLN A 462 1.79 -16.02 -3.66
CA GLN A 462 1.86 -16.12 -2.20
C GLN A 462 2.02 -14.74 -1.54
N GLU A 463 2.85 -13.87 -2.10
CA GLU A 463 3.06 -12.51 -1.57
C GLU A 463 1.81 -11.63 -1.63
N ILE A 464 1.04 -11.68 -2.72
CA ILE A 464 -0.22 -10.94 -2.79
C ILE A 464 -1.26 -11.50 -1.80
N SER A 465 -1.25 -12.81 -1.57
CA SER A 465 -2.08 -13.45 -0.55
C SER A 465 -1.72 -12.99 0.86
N ILE A 466 -0.42 -12.97 1.20
CA ILE A 466 0.09 -12.40 2.47
C ILE A 466 -0.36 -10.95 2.60
N LYS A 467 -0.20 -10.15 1.54
CA LYS A 467 -0.61 -8.75 1.55
C LYS A 467 -2.11 -8.59 1.87
N TRP A 468 -2.99 -9.35 1.22
CA TRP A 468 -4.44 -9.30 1.54
C TRP A 468 -4.73 -9.70 2.98
N ILE A 469 -4.09 -10.77 3.48
CA ILE A 469 -4.27 -11.23 4.87
C ILE A 469 -3.82 -10.17 5.86
N LEU A 470 -2.61 -9.61 5.71
CA LEU A 470 -2.08 -8.60 6.61
C LEU A 470 -2.87 -7.29 6.55
N ASN A 471 -3.26 -6.84 5.33
CA ASN A 471 -4.14 -5.68 5.19
C ASN A 471 -5.48 -5.91 5.87
N ALA A 472 -6.03 -7.12 5.83
CA ALA A 472 -7.25 -7.47 6.55
C ALA A 472 -7.05 -7.46 8.07
N ILE A 473 -5.97 -8.07 8.58
CA ILE A 473 -5.62 -8.09 10.00
C ILE A 473 -5.44 -6.68 10.54
N SER A 474 -4.55 -5.87 9.96
CA SER A 474 -4.25 -4.53 10.46
C SER A 474 -5.46 -3.60 10.34
N THR A 475 -6.17 -3.62 9.22
CA THR A 475 -7.36 -2.78 9.04
C THR A 475 -8.47 -3.20 9.98
N GLY A 476 -8.81 -4.48 10.03
CA GLY A 476 -9.88 -4.98 10.88
C GLY A 476 -9.60 -4.76 12.36
N ALA A 477 -8.36 -4.93 12.81
CA ALA A 477 -7.98 -4.67 14.19
C ALA A 477 -8.18 -3.19 14.58
N HIS A 478 -7.80 -2.26 13.70
CA HIS A 478 -8.01 -0.83 13.92
C HIS A 478 -9.47 -0.39 13.79
N VAL A 479 -10.25 -1.03 12.89
CA VAL A 479 -11.71 -0.85 12.82
C VAL A 479 -12.33 -1.24 14.16
N LEU A 480 -12.01 -2.42 14.69
CA LEU A 480 -12.52 -2.90 15.97
C LEU A 480 -12.02 -2.06 17.16
N LYS A 481 -10.86 -1.41 17.06
CA LYS A 481 -10.34 -0.43 18.03
C LYS A 481 -11.06 0.94 17.95
N GLY A 482 -11.95 1.14 16.97
CA GLY A 482 -12.73 2.37 16.80
C GLY A 482 -11.99 3.50 16.08
N LYS A 483 -10.96 3.17 15.29
CA LYS A 483 -10.18 4.14 14.47
C LYS A 483 -10.80 4.42 13.11
N VAL A 484 -11.87 3.69 12.77
CA VAL A 484 -12.66 3.88 11.55
C VAL A 484 -14.09 4.17 11.97
N LEU A 485 -14.72 5.11 11.27
CA LEU A 485 -16.13 5.41 11.43
C LEU A 485 -16.73 5.42 10.04
N ARG A 486 -17.72 4.56 9.79
CA ARG A 486 -18.47 4.57 8.54
C ARG A 486 -17.55 4.49 7.30
N GLY A 487 -16.55 3.61 7.32
CA GLY A 487 -15.56 3.46 6.22
C GLY A 487 -14.58 4.62 6.05
N LEU A 488 -14.56 5.61 6.95
CA LEU A 488 -13.65 6.76 6.93
C LEU A 488 -12.63 6.67 8.08
N MET A 489 -11.39 7.10 7.80
CA MET A 489 -10.30 7.19 8.78
C MET A 489 -10.54 8.36 9.76
N ILE A 490 -11.34 8.16 10.79
CA ILE A 490 -11.74 9.24 11.71
C ILE A 490 -10.57 9.76 12.58
N ASP A 491 -9.43 9.06 12.57
CA ASP A 491 -8.19 9.43 13.26
C ASP A 491 -7.00 9.47 12.30
N VAL A 492 -7.20 9.95 11.07
CA VAL A 492 -6.12 10.10 10.08
C VAL A 492 -5.14 11.21 10.48
N LYS A 493 -3.85 10.99 10.18
CA LYS A 493 -2.79 11.98 10.42
C LYS A 493 -2.71 13.01 9.30
N VAL A 494 -2.57 14.29 9.64
CA VAL A 494 -2.46 15.38 8.64
C VAL A 494 -1.00 15.58 8.26
N SER A 495 -0.48 14.72 7.39
CA SER A 495 0.95 14.62 7.10
C SER A 495 1.38 14.89 5.65
N ASN A 496 0.42 15.18 4.77
CA ASN A 496 0.65 15.75 3.44
C ASN A 496 -0.60 16.53 3.00
N ASN A 497 -0.51 17.19 1.83
CA ASN A 497 -1.59 18.01 1.29
C ASN A 497 -2.89 17.21 1.05
N LYS A 498 -2.75 15.98 0.53
CA LYS A 498 -3.88 15.06 0.29
C LYS A 498 -4.63 14.76 1.59
N LEU A 499 -3.92 14.43 2.66
CA LEU A 499 -4.51 14.10 3.97
C LEU A 499 -5.09 15.35 4.67
N PHE A 500 -4.53 16.54 4.42
CA PHE A 500 -5.13 17.80 4.88
C PHE A 500 -6.52 18.04 4.29
N HIS A 501 -6.68 17.91 2.97
CA HIS A 501 -8.00 18.04 2.35
C HIS A 501 -8.98 16.92 2.79
N ARG A 502 -8.46 15.71 2.98
CA ARG A 502 -9.26 14.59 3.50
C ARG A 502 -9.78 14.87 4.91
N ALA A 503 -8.96 15.41 5.80
CA ALA A 503 -9.36 15.81 7.15
C ALA A 503 -10.52 16.80 7.13
N ILE A 504 -10.48 17.82 6.27
CA ILE A 504 -11.56 18.80 6.11
C ILE A 504 -12.85 18.12 5.65
N SER A 505 -12.77 17.21 4.67
CA SER A 505 -13.93 16.45 4.17
C SER A 505 -14.58 15.59 5.26
N ILE A 506 -13.76 14.90 6.06
CA ILE A 506 -14.23 14.08 7.20
C ILE A 506 -14.94 14.96 8.25
N VAL A 507 -14.33 16.08 8.63
CA VAL A 507 -14.90 17.01 9.61
C VAL A 507 -16.22 17.58 9.11
N SER A 508 -16.27 18.05 7.86
CA SER A 508 -17.50 18.55 7.23
C SER A 508 -18.61 17.50 7.26
N THR A 509 -18.28 16.24 6.95
CA THR A 509 -19.24 15.13 6.91
C THR A 509 -19.82 14.81 8.30
N PHE A 510 -18.98 14.61 9.32
CA PHE A 510 -19.46 14.13 10.63
C PHE A 510 -19.99 15.24 11.54
N ALA A 511 -19.45 16.46 11.43
CA ALA A 511 -20.01 17.61 12.15
C ALA A 511 -21.21 18.24 11.43
N ARG A 512 -21.49 17.84 10.18
CA ARG A 512 -22.58 18.38 9.33
C ARG A 512 -22.45 19.90 9.12
N VAL A 513 -21.23 20.35 8.86
CA VAL A 513 -20.88 21.75 8.62
C VAL A 513 -20.32 21.94 7.22
N ASP A 514 -20.32 23.17 6.72
CA ASP A 514 -19.69 23.48 5.43
C ASP A 514 -18.15 23.35 5.48
N GLN A 515 -17.52 23.35 4.31
CA GLN A 515 -16.07 23.20 4.16
C GLN A 515 -15.27 24.31 4.85
N LYS A 516 -15.82 25.52 4.98
CA LYS A 516 -15.14 26.66 5.62
C LYS A 516 -15.11 26.48 7.12
N CYS A 517 -16.23 26.11 7.73
CA CYS A 517 -16.30 25.76 9.15
C CYS A 517 -15.41 24.55 9.47
N ALA A 518 -15.42 23.52 8.61
CA ALA A 518 -14.54 22.37 8.77
C ALA A 518 -13.06 22.74 8.69
N LEU A 519 -12.65 23.58 7.73
CA LEU A 519 -11.28 24.09 7.62
C LEU A 519 -10.88 24.84 8.90
N HIS A 520 -11.73 25.74 9.39
CA HIS A 520 -11.46 26.48 10.62
C HIS A 520 -11.27 25.54 11.82
N ALA A 521 -12.11 24.50 11.94
CA ALA A 521 -11.97 23.50 12.99
C ALA A 521 -10.67 22.69 12.85
N VAL A 522 -10.32 22.25 11.64
CA VAL A 522 -9.04 21.55 11.39
C VAL A 522 -7.86 22.43 11.79
N LEU A 523 -7.84 23.72 11.41
CA LEU A 523 -6.78 24.63 11.79
C LEU A 523 -6.74 24.87 13.31
N LYS A 524 -7.88 25.08 13.97
CA LYS A 524 -7.93 25.18 15.44
C LYS A 524 -7.37 23.94 16.12
N ALA A 525 -7.65 22.75 15.58
CA ALA A 525 -7.15 21.48 16.11
C ALA A 525 -5.64 21.30 15.85
N ILE A 526 -5.13 21.65 14.66
CA ILE A 526 -3.69 21.62 14.34
C ILE A 526 -2.90 22.55 15.27
N TYR A 527 -3.36 23.79 15.44
CA TYR A 527 -2.65 24.81 16.23
C TYR A 527 -3.00 24.82 17.71
N ARG A 528 -3.98 23.99 18.13
CA ARG A 528 -4.47 23.88 19.52
C ARG A 528 -4.83 25.24 20.16
N ARG A 529 -5.50 26.11 19.39
CA ARG A 529 -5.93 27.44 19.84
C ARG A 529 -7.19 27.92 19.13
N ASP A 530 -7.96 28.78 19.80
CA ASP A 530 -9.24 29.27 19.27
C ASP A 530 -9.09 30.33 18.16
N SER A 531 -8.06 31.17 18.22
CA SER A 531 -7.77 32.18 17.19
C SER A 531 -6.82 31.63 16.14
N ILE A 532 -7.20 31.73 14.86
CA ILE A 532 -6.42 31.23 13.71
C ILE A 532 -6.17 32.30 12.64
N ASN A 533 -6.53 33.57 12.88
CA ASN A 533 -6.49 34.62 11.86
C ASN A 533 -5.09 34.85 11.26
N ASP A 534 -4.05 34.69 12.07
CA ASP A 534 -2.64 34.81 11.69
C ASP A 534 -2.14 33.64 10.84
N VAL A 535 -2.86 32.50 10.83
CA VAL A 535 -2.47 31.31 10.07
C VAL A 535 -3.36 31.02 8.86
N LEU A 536 -4.53 31.66 8.74
CA LEU A 536 -5.48 31.38 7.63
C LEU A 536 -4.88 31.54 6.22
N ASN A 537 -3.86 32.38 6.07
CA ASN A 537 -3.23 32.69 4.78
C ASN A 537 -1.87 32.00 4.58
N LEU A 538 -1.45 31.13 5.51
CA LEU A 538 -0.22 30.36 5.34
C LEU A 538 -0.37 29.32 4.23
N GLN A 539 0.76 28.83 3.74
CA GLN A 539 0.77 27.73 2.77
C GLN A 539 0.29 26.43 3.42
N ILE A 540 -0.26 25.52 2.62
CA ILE A 540 -0.78 24.24 3.13
C ILE A 540 0.38 23.43 3.73
N SER A 541 1.56 23.50 3.12
CA SER A 541 2.79 22.89 3.65
C SER A 541 3.10 23.29 5.10
N GLU A 542 2.83 24.55 5.48
CA GLU A 542 3.03 25.03 6.86
C GLU A 542 2.03 24.41 7.84
N HIS A 543 0.77 24.25 7.42
CA HIS A 543 -0.24 23.55 8.19
C HIS A 543 0.08 22.06 8.34
N VAL A 544 0.53 21.42 7.26
CA VAL A 544 0.95 20.02 7.23
C VAL A 544 2.12 19.79 8.16
N ALA A 545 3.14 20.65 8.15
CA ALA A 545 4.30 20.52 9.04
C ALA A 545 3.88 20.52 10.53
N LYS A 546 2.90 21.36 10.90
CA LYS A 546 2.34 21.38 12.26
C LYS A 546 1.40 20.20 12.54
N GLY A 547 0.56 19.84 11.58
CA GLY A 547 -0.37 18.70 11.68
C GLY A 547 0.35 17.35 11.80
N THR A 548 1.53 17.21 11.19
CA THR A 548 2.32 15.97 11.17
C THR A 548 2.78 15.55 12.57
N VAL A 549 3.03 16.50 13.47
CA VAL A 549 3.47 16.21 14.85
C VAL A 549 2.32 16.26 15.85
N MET A 550 1.10 16.49 15.38
CA MET A 550 -0.08 16.65 16.23
C MET A 550 -0.96 15.40 16.14
N ASP A 551 -1.26 14.80 17.30
CA ASP A 551 -2.15 13.65 17.37
C ASP A 551 -3.61 14.10 17.49
N GLN A 552 -4.53 13.22 17.07
CA GLN A 552 -5.97 13.42 17.17
C GLN A 552 -6.48 14.74 16.59
N VAL A 553 -5.88 15.23 15.50
CA VAL A 553 -6.34 16.46 14.82
C VAL A 553 -7.79 16.31 14.36
N VAL A 554 -8.10 15.26 13.61
CA VAL A 554 -9.45 15.05 13.04
C VAL A 554 -10.49 14.80 14.13
N PRO A 555 -10.28 13.89 15.12
CA PRO A 555 -11.22 13.70 16.22
C PRO A 555 -11.58 15.00 16.94
N VAL A 556 -10.57 15.82 17.27
CA VAL A 556 -10.79 17.10 17.97
C VAL A 556 -11.52 18.07 17.06
N ALA A 557 -11.10 18.18 15.80
CA ALA A 557 -11.73 19.08 14.82
C ALA A 557 -13.22 18.74 14.62
N VAL A 558 -13.59 17.46 14.57
CA VAL A 558 -15.00 17.06 14.46
C VAL A 558 -15.77 17.54 15.69
N LEU A 559 -15.26 17.31 16.91
CA LEU A 559 -15.97 17.68 18.14
C LEU A 559 -16.15 19.19 18.28
N ILE A 560 -15.11 19.98 18.02
CA ILE A 560 -15.22 21.45 18.10
C ILE A 560 -16.12 22.01 17.00
N ALA A 561 -16.17 21.39 15.82
CA ALA A 561 -17.06 21.80 14.73
C ALA A 561 -18.55 21.58 15.06
N THR A 562 -18.89 20.82 16.10
CA THR A 562 -20.27 20.67 16.57
C THR A 562 -20.76 21.87 17.41
N ASP A 563 -19.88 22.82 17.73
CA ASP A 563 -20.08 23.92 18.70
C ASP A 563 -20.47 23.47 20.13
N LYS A 564 -20.39 22.17 20.43
CA LYS A 564 -20.67 21.62 21.77
C LYS A 564 -19.40 21.46 22.63
N PHE A 565 -18.22 21.61 22.03
CA PHE A 565 -16.94 21.41 22.70
C PHE A 565 -15.99 22.57 22.44
N SER A 566 -15.31 23.02 23.50
CA SER A 566 -14.03 23.72 23.38
C SER A 566 -12.91 22.73 23.06
N ILE A 567 -11.75 23.22 22.58
CA ILE A 567 -10.57 22.37 22.32
C ILE A 567 -10.19 21.56 23.57
N ALA A 568 -10.16 22.20 24.74
CA ALA A 568 -9.83 21.55 26.00
C ALA A 568 -10.84 20.44 26.37
N SER A 569 -12.14 20.71 26.26
CA SER A 569 -13.17 19.71 26.55
C SER A 569 -13.19 18.55 25.54
N ALA A 570 -12.88 18.81 24.27
CA ALA A 570 -12.77 17.79 23.24
C ALA A 570 -11.61 16.83 23.52
N VAL A 571 -10.43 17.38 23.88
CA VAL A 571 -9.26 16.56 24.25
C VAL A 571 -9.55 15.71 25.49
N GLU A 572 -10.21 16.27 26.50
CA GLU A 572 -10.56 15.52 27.71
C GLU A 572 -11.55 14.40 27.43
N ALA A 573 -12.59 14.66 26.61
CA ALA A 573 -13.55 13.63 26.22
C ALA A 573 -12.88 12.46 25.47
N LEU A 574 -11.90 12.75 24.62
CA LEU A 574 -11.16 11.75 23.83
C LEU A 574 -10.17 10.91 24.64
N ARG A 575 -9.89 11.28 25.90
CA ARG A 575 -9.09 10.43 26.81
C ARG A 575 -9.86 9.24 27.34
N THR A 576 -11.19 9.36 27.43
CA THR A 576 -12.05 8.37 28.08
C THR A 576 -13.00 7.67 27.13
N SER A 577 -13.13 8.17 25.89
CA SER A 577 -14.03 7.63 24.88
C SER A 577 -13.46 7.79 23.47
N THR A 578 -13.88 6.92 22.56
CA THR A 578 -13.59 7.10 21.12
C THR A 578 -14.47 8.22 20.55
N VAL A 579 -14.00 8.89 19.50
CA VAL A 579 -14.79 9.90 18.77
C VAL A 579 -16.08 9.32 18.22
N SER A 580 -16.06 8.08 17.74
CA SER A 580 -17.26 7.38 17.25
C SER A 580 -18.34 7.30 18.35
N HIS A 581 -17.97 6.86 19.55
CA HIS A 581 -18.90 6.78 20.68
C HIS A 581 -19.44 8.15 21.09
N ILE A 582 -18.59 9.19 21.11
CA ILE A 582 -19.02 10.56 21.41
C ILE A 582 -20.03 11.03 20.37
N LEU A 583 -19.75 10.87 19.08
CA LEU A 583 -20.66 11.30 18.00
C LEU A 583 -22.01 10.57 18.05
N LYS A 584 -22.01 9.29 18.41
CA LYS A 584 -23.23 8.51 18.66
C LYS A 584 -24.04 9.08 19.82
N SER A 585 -23.39 9.40 20.95
CA SER A 585 -24.05 10.04 22.10
C SER A 585 -24.66 11.41 21.77
N LEU A 586 -24.11 12.11 20.77
CA LEU A 586 -24.60 13.40 20.29
C LEU A 586 -25.71 13.27 19.22
N GLY A 587 -26.06 12.04 18.79
CA GLY A 587 -27.04 11.78 17.73
C GLY A 587 -26.57 12.19 16.33
N LEU A 588 -25.26 12.34 16.12
CA LEU A 588 -24.69 12.71 14.82
C LEU A 588 -24.46 11.50 13.91
N VAL A 589 -24.32 10.33 14.52
CA VAL A 589 -24.15 9.02 13.86
C VAL A 589 -25.07 8.01 14.55
N GLU A 590 -25.61 7.07 13.78
CA GLU A 590 -26.59 6.05 14.23
C GLU A 590 -26.00 4.95 15.12
#